data_AF-A0A4U3F1T0-F1
#
_entry.id   AF-A0A4U3F1T0-F1
#
_cell.length_a   1.000
_cell.length_b   1.000
_cell.length_c   1.000
_cell.angle_alpha   90.00
_cell.angle_beta   90.00
_cell.angle_gamma   90.00
#
_symmetry.space_group_name_H-M   'P 1'
#
loop_
_entity.id
_entity.type
_entity.pdbx_description
1 polymer ?
#
loop_
_entity_poly.entity_id
_entity_poly.type
_entity_poly.pdbx_seq_one_letter_code
_entity_poly.pdbx_strand_id
1 'polypeptide(L)'
;MLDKAGLIQSSVAEKLPQEYIDRCDDLLTLLNTIWKSPMILFQKLVPSDLNELDAKGGVYVIGMLSSNEILYVGRTKNLKRRLYTNHLMGNQSTARLKKYLTSDELLREFAKSMEAVFTLPTSAEYDKASSYKLAKEFLRKNCYIKFLEIDESRLRGLTEGGLAYAFNVRFIEDEH
;
A
#
# COMPACT_ATOMS: atom_id res chain seq x y z
N MET A 1 30.77 -29.81 48.84
CA MET A 1 31.23 -28.40 48.93
C MET A 1 31.12 -27.81 47.52
N LEU A 2 30.23 -26.90 47.15
CA LEU A 2 29.33 -26.00 47.85
C LEU A 2 27.96 -26.05 47.17
N ASP A 3 26.92 -26.10 47.99
CA ASP A 3 25.56 -25.73 47.62
C ASP A 3 25.48 -24.20 47.61
N LYS A 4 25.02 -23.60 46.51
CA LYS A 4 24.59 -22.21 46.44
C LYS A 4 23.37 -22.12 45.53
N ALA A 5 22.23 -22.29 46.17
CA ALA A 5 20.96 -21.70 45.80
C ALA A 5 21.13 -20.25 45.26
N GLY A 6 20.37 -19.91 44.21
CA GLY A 6 20.18 -18.52 43.85
C GLY A 6 19.67 -18.27 42.44
N LEU A 7 18.34 -18.34 42.29
CA LEU A 7 17.52 -17.77 41.19
C LEU A 7 17.74 -18.44 39.81
N ILE A 8 16.71 -18.97 39.15
CA ILE A 8 15.47 -18.28 38.78
C ILE A 8 14.26 -19.18 39.13
N GLN A 9 13.50 -18.74 40.12
CA GLN A 9 12.16 -19.25 40.39
C GLN A 9 11.17 -18.67 39.37
N SER A 10 10.23 -19.53 38.97
CA SER A 10 8.97 -19.30 38.25
C SER A 10 9.07 -18.55 36.92
N SER A 11 8.95 -19.31 35.82
CA SER A 11 8.47 -18.79 34.54
C SER A 11 7.00 -18.39 34.68
N VAL A 12 6.74 -17.29 35.39
CA VAL A 12 5.51 -16.54 35.15
C VAL A 12 5.68 -16.03 33.73
N ALA A 13 4.92 -16.58 32.78
CA ALA A 13 4.86 -16.02 31.45
C ALA A 13 4.57 -14.52 31.61
N GLU A 14 5.56 -13.68 31.34
CA GLU A 14 5.37 -12.23 31.42
C GLU A 14 4.24 -11.89 30.45
N LYS A 15 3.09 -11.51 31.03
CA LYS A 15 1.96 -11.06 30.24
C LYS A 15 2.38 -9.77 29.55
N LEU A 16 2.02 -9.64 28.27
CA LEU A 16 2.18 -8.37 27.57
C LEU A 16 1.49 -7.25 28.39
N PRO A 17 2.12 -6.08 28.53
CA PRO A 17 1.46 -4.90 29.06
C PRO A 17 0.12 -4.65 28.38
N GLN A 18 -0.90 -4.28 29.17
CA GLN A 18 -2.26 -4.06 28.66
C GLN A 18 -2.28 -3.05 27.50
N GLU A 19 -1.42 -2.03 27.56
CA GLU A 19 -1.27 -1.04 26.48
C GLU A 19 -0.91 -1.64 25.11
N TYR A 20 -0.20 -2.77 25.05
CA TYR A 20 0.13 -3.42 23.77
C TYR A 20 -1.02 -4.27 23.27
N ILE A 21 -1.79 -4.87 24.18
CA ILE A 21 -3.02 -5.59 23.84
C ILE A 21 -4.02 -4.60 23.24
N ASP A 22 -4.23 -3.46 23.90
CA ASP A 22 -5.13 -2.40 23.43
C ASP A 22 -4.70 -1.90 22.04
N ARG A 23 -3.39 -1.75 21.79
CA ARG A 23 -2.88 -1.37 20.46
C ARG A 23 -3.12 -2.42 19.38
N CYS A 24 -3.12 -3.71 19.73
CA CYS A 24 -3.48 -4.77 18.79
C CYS A 24 -4.98 -4.68 18.42
N ASP A 25 -5.84 -4.40 19.40
CA ASP A 25 -7.28 -4.20 19.18
C ASP A 25 -7.56 -2.94 18.35
N ASP A 26 -6.81 -1.86 18.59
CA ASP A 26 -6.85 -0.65 17.77
C ASP A 26 -6.43 -0.95 16.32
N LEU A 27 -5.34 -1.69 16.11
CA LEU A 27 -4.90 -2.09 14.78
C LEU A 27 -5.95 -2.95 14.07
N LEU A 28 -6.57 -3.90 14.79
CA LEU A 28 -7.64 -4.72 14.25
C LEU A 28 -8.86 -3.88 13.85
N THR A 29 -9.18 -2.85 14.64
CA THR A 29 -10.23 -1.89 14.33
C THR A 29 -9.90 -1.09 13.08
N LEU A 30 -8.67 -0.58 12.96
CA LEU A 30 -8.20 0.15 11.78
C LEU A 30 -8.21 -0.73 10.52
N LEU A 31 -7.75 -1.98 10.62
CA LEU A 31 -7.77 -2.98 9.55
C LEU A 31 -9.19 -3.23 9.04
N ASN A 32 -10.13 -3.48 9.97
CA ASN A 32 -11.53 -3.68 9.62
C ASN A 32 -12.15 -2.43 8.99
N THR A 33 -11.80 -1.25 9.50
CA THR A 33 -12.34 0.02 9.02
C THR A 33 -11.88 0.30 7.60
N ILE A 34 -10.58 0.20 7.32
CA ILE A 34 -10.08 0.41 5.96
C ILE A 34 -10.58 -0.67 5.00
N TRP A 35 -10.69 -1.92 5.45
CA TRP A 35 -11.22 -3.00 4.60
C TRP A 35 -12.69 -2.77 4.21
N LYS A 36 -13.50 -2.24 5.12
CA LYS A 36 -14.90 -1.90 4.87
C LYS A 36 -15.09 -0.56 4.14
N SER A 37 -14.03 0.26 4.00
CA SER A 37 -14.14 1.54 3.32
C SER A 37 -14.59 1.37 1.86
N PRO A 38 -15.28 2.36 1.27
CA PRO A 38 -15.61 2.35 -0.15
C PRO A 38 -14.37 2.09 -1.01
N MET A 39 -14.58 1.32 -2.08
CA MET A 39 -13.55 1.05 -3.07
C MET A 39 -13.57 2.14 -4.14
N ILE A 40 -12.42 2.76 -4.40
CA ILE A 40 -12.24 3.75 -5.45
C ILE A 40 -11.46 3.10 -6.60
N LEU A 41 -12.04 3.05 -7.80
CA LEU A 41 -11.40 2.44 -8.97
C LEU A 41 -10.51 3.45 -9.71
N PHE A 42 -9.29 3.05 -10.08
CA PHE A 42 -8.43 3.91 -10.90
C PHE A 42 -8.99 4.14 -12.32
N GLN A 43 -9.76 3.19 -12.87
CA GLN A 43 -10.25 3.23 -14.25
C GLN A 43 -11.02 4.50 -14.60
N LYS A 44 -11.78 5.04 -13.64
CA LYS A 44 -12.66 6.20 -13.83
C LYS A 44 -12.20 7.44 -13.06
N LEU A 45 -11.05 7.36 -12.39
CA LEU A 45 -10.62 8.39 -11.45
C LEU A 45 -10.38 9.72 -12.17
N VAL A 46 -11.31 10.64 -12.02
CA VAL A 46 -11.15 12.06 -12.40
C VAL A 46 -10.99 12.91 -11.13
N PRO A 47 -10.38 14.10 -11.22
CA PRO A 47 -10.14 14.93 -10.04
C PRO A 47 -11.40 15.26 -9.24
N SER A 48 -12.55 15.37 -9.91
CA SER A 48 -13.84 15.69 -9.28
C SER A 48 -14.35 14.57 -8.37
N ASP A 49 -14.02 13.31 -8.65
CA ASP A 49 -14.43 12.15 -7.83
C ASP A 49 -13.81 12.19 -6.43
N LEU A 50 -12.73 12.99 -6.27
CA LEU A 50 -11.97 13.13 -5.04
C LEU A 50 -12.22 14.48 -4.36
N ASN A 51 -13.22 15.26 -4.77
CA ASN A 51 -13.46 16.59 -4.21
C ASN A 51 -13.82 16.54 -2.73
N GLU A 52 -14.62 15.57 -2.29
CA GLU A 52 -14.94 15.37 -0.86
C GLU A 52 -13.75 14.81 -0.06
N LEU A 53 -12.74 14.29 -0.77
CA LEU A 53 -11.49 13.77 -0.21
C LEU A 53 -10.33 14.76 -0.38
N ASP A 54 -10.61 15.95 -0.91
CA ASP A 54 -9.63 17.02 -1.07
C ASP A 54 -9.24 17.55 0.31
N ALA A 55 -7.97 17.86 0.50
CA ALA A 55 -7.37 18.25 1.79
C ALA A 55 -7.46 17.22 2.94
N LYS A 56 -8.01 16.01 2.74
CA LYS A 56 -8.03 14.97 3.78
C LYS A 56 -6.68 14.28 3.92
N GLY A 57 -6.20 14.24 5.16
CA GLY A 57 -5.03 13.46 5.57
C GLY A 57 -5.43 12.04 5.96
N GLY A 58 -4.58 11.07 5.70
CA GLY A 58 -4.87 9.69 6.10
C GLY A 58 -3.92 8.65 5.52
N VAL A 59 -4.36 7.40 5.56
CA VAL A 59 -3.67 6.23 5.02
C VAL A 59 -4.54 5.58 3.95
N TYR A 60 -3.92 5.19 2.85
CA TYR A 60 -4.59 4.48 1.77
C TYR A 60 -3.84 3.20 1.44
N VAL A 61 -4.59 2.24 0.90
CA VAL A 61 -4.05 1.01 0.32
C VAL A 61 -4.41 0.94 -1.15
N ILE A 62 -3.51 0.39 -1.95
CA ILE A 62 -3.73 0.07 -3.37
C ILE A 62 -3.70 -1.44 -3.49
N GLY A 63 -4.81 -2.05 -3.90
CA GLY A 63 -4.95 -3.49 -4.03
C GLY A 63 -5.37 -3.92 -5.44
N MET A 64 -5.14 -5.19 -5.76
CA MET A 64 -5.55 -5.79 -7.03
C MET A 64 -7.02 -6.19 -7.04
N LEU A 65 -7.74 -5.85 -8.10
CA LEU A 65 -9.14 -6.20 -8.30
C LEU A 65 -9.38 -7.70 -8.40
N SER A 66 -8.42 -8.45 -8.95
CA SER A 66 -8.57 -9.90 -9.21
C SER A 66 -8.36 -10.77 -7.96
N SER A 67 -7.43 -10.39 -7.08
CA SER A 67 -7.02 -11.22 -5.93
C SER A 67 -7.20 -10.54 -4.57
N ASN A 68 -7.46 -9.24 -4.53
CA ASN A 68 -7.34 -8.39 -3.34
C ASN A 68 -5.94 -8.37 -2.70
N GLU A 69 -4.90 -8.83 -3.39
CA GLU A 69 -3.51 -8.63 -2.95
C GLU A 69 -3.24 -7.13 -2.80
N ILE A 70 -2.72 -6.71 -1.64
CA ILE A 70 -2.37 -5.31 -1.41
C ILE A 70 -0.97 -5.07 -1.96
N LEU A 71 -0.89 -4.22 -2.98
CA LEU A 71 0.36 -3.88 -3.65
C LEU A 71 1.13 -2.80 -2.91
N TYR A 72 0.43 -1.83 -2.33
CA TYR A 72 1.07 -0.68 -1.70
C TYR A 72 0.21 -0.09 -0.58
N VAL A 73 0.86 0.33 0.49
CA VAL A 73 0.27 1.15 1.56
C VAL A 73 1.01 2.49 1.57
N GLY A 74 0.27 3.59 1.72
CA GLY A 74 0.91 4.90 1.85
C GLY A 74 0.09 5.86 2.70
N ARG A 75 0.77 6.86 3.25
CA ARG A 75 0.13 8.00 3.92
C ARG A 75 0.16 9.28 3.09
N THR A 76 -0.74 10.21 3.39
CA THR A 76 -0.81 11.51 2.72
C THR A 76 -1.46 12.58 3.60
N LYS A 77 -1.19 13.86 3.28
CA LYS A 77 -1.93 15.03 3.80
C LYS A 77 -2.99 15.54 2.80
N ASN A 78 -2.94 15.08 1.55
CA ASN A 78 -3.93 15.41 0.53
C ASN A 78 -4.07 14.19 -0.40
N LEU A 79 -5.19 13.48 -0.25
CA LEU A 79 -5.44 12.24 -0.98
C LEU A 79 -5.58 12.48 -2.48
N LYS A 80 -6.33 13.50 -2.89
CA LYS A 80 -6.54 13.85 -4.30
C LYS A 80 -5.24 14.03 -5.06
N ARG A 81 -4.34 14.87 -4.53
CA ARG A 81 -3.00 15.08 -5.11
C ARG A 81 -2.19 13.79 -5.12
N ARG A 82 -2.24 12.99 -4.04
CA ARG A 82 -1.46 11.74 -3.97
C ARG A 82 -1.93 10.69 -4.98
N LEU A 83 -3.24 10.49 -5.12
CA LEU A 83 -3.78 9.47 -6.02
C LEU A 83 -3.69 9.93 -7.48
N TYR A 84 -4.22 11.11 -7.80
CA TYR A 84 -4.31 11.56 -9.18
C TYR A 84 -2.99 12.12 -9.69
N THR A 85 -2.42 13.11 -9.02
CA THR A 85 -1.21 13.79 -9.50
C THR A 85 0.02 12.91 -9.36
N ASN A 86 0.19 12.21 -8.24
CA ASN A 86 1.43 11.47 -7.98
C ASN A 86 1.36 10.02 -8.49
N HIS A 87 0.39 9.21 -8.05
CA HIS A 87 0.35 7.81 -8.50
C HIS A 87 -0.06 7.67 -9.96
N LEU A 88 -1.17 8.30 -10.37
CA LEU A 88 -1.70 8.11 -11.71
C LEU A 88 -0.92 8.91 -12.77
N MET A 89 -0.75 10.22 -12.54
CA MET A 89 -0.11 11.14 -13.51
C MET A 89 1.39 11.34 -13.28
N GLY A 90 1.92 10.96 -12.11
CA GLY A 90 3.28 11.33 -11.72
C GLY A 90 4.36 10.61 -12.52
N ASN A 91 5.54 11.21 -12.50
CA ASN A 91 6.76 10.66 -13.09
C ASN A 91 7.49 9.76 -12.07
N GLN A 92 8.74 9.39 -12.36
CA GLN A 92 9.48 8.44 -11.53
C GLN A 92 9.72 8.87 -10.09
N SER A 93 9.99 10.16 -9.87
CA SER A 93 10.32 10.68 -8.53
C SER A 93 9.07 10.81 -7.64
N THR A 94 7.88 10.78 -8.24
CA THR A 94 6.62 11.06 -7.54
C THR A 94 5.68 9.85 -7.48
N ALA A 95 5.76 8.94 -8.46
CA ALA A 95 4.94 7.73 -8.54
C ALA A 95 5.69 6.49 -8.05
N ARG A 96 5.82 6.36 -6.73
CA ARG A 96 6.60 5.27 -6.09
C ARG A 96 6.12 3.88 -6.53
N LEU A 97 4.81 3.62 -6.52
CA LEU A 97 4.27 2.32 -6.94
C LEU A 97 4.61 1.99 -8.39
N LYS A 98 4.55 2.97 -9.31
CA LYS A 98 4.94 2.74 -10.71
C LYS A 98 6.42 2.37 -10.83
N LYS A 99 7.30 2.94 -10.01
CA LYS A 99 8.73 2.57 -9.97
C LYS A 99 8.93 1.09 -9.63
N TYR A 100 8.21 0.58 -8.64
CA TYR A 100 8.29 -0.84 -8.27
C TYR A 100 7.71 -1.74 -9.36
N LEU A 101 6.53 -1.38 -9.90
CA LEU A 101 5.87 -2.14 -10.96
C LEU A 101 6.73 -2.30 -12.21
N THR A 102 7.54 -1.30 -12.59
CA THR A 102 8.39 -1.41 -13.78
C THR A 102 9.42 -2.54 -13.75
N SER A 103 9.75 -3.04 -12.55
CA SER A 103 10.68 -4.14 -12.36
C SER A 103 10.00 -5.44 -11.93
N ASP A 104 8.68 -5.44 -11.73
CA ASP A 104 7.93 -6.55 -11.17
C ASP A 104 7.30 -7.45 -12.25
N GLU A 105 7.13 -8.73 -11.93
CA GLU A 105 6.53 -9.73 -12.83
C GLU A 105 5.07 -9.42 -13.19
N LEU A 106 4.29 -8.81 -12.29
CA LEU A 106 2.90 -8.40 -12.57
C LEU A 106 2.79 -7.54 -13.82
N LEU A 107 3.73 -6.60 -13.99
CA LEU A 107 3.72 -5.74 -15.16
C LEU A 107 4.11 -6.50 -16.42
N ARG A 108 5.02 -7.48 -16.32
CA ARG A 108 5.43 -8.34 -17.44
C ARG A 108 4.29 -9.25 -17.90
N GLU A 109 3.57 -9.85 -16.96
CA GLU A 109 2.39 -10.67 -17.26
C GLU A 109 1.27 -9.83 -17.88
N PHE A 110 1.03 -8.63 -17.33
CA PHE A 110 0.09 -7.69 -17.92
C PHE A 110 0.50 -7.28 -19.34
N ALA A 111 1.80 -7.06 -19.59
CA ALA A 111 2.31 -6.75 -20.92
C ALA A 111 1.97 -7.85 -21.94
N LYS A 112 2.24 -9.11 -21.59
CA LYS A 112 1.95 -10.29 -22.42
C LYS A 112 0.45 -10.42 -22.74
N SER A 113 -0.42 -10.15 -21.77
CA SER A 113 -1.88 -10.17 -22.01
C SER A 113 -2.36 -9.00 -22.89
N MET A 114 -1.62 -7.88 -22.91
CA MET A 114 -1.90 -6.71 -23.75
C MET A 114 -1.30 -6.80 -25.15
N GLU A 115 -0.33 -7.68 -25.38
CA GLU A 115 0.39 -7.86 -26.65
C GLU A 115 -0.52 -8.30 -27.81
N ALA A 116 -1.65 -8.95 -27.51
CA ALA A 116 -2.69 -9.26 -28.50
C ALA A 116 -3.48 -8.02 -28.98
N VAL A 117 -3.38 -6.87 -28.28
CA VAL A 117 -4.17 -5.65 -28.51
C VAL A 117 -3.29 -4.44 -28.86
N PHE A 118 -2.03 -4.46 -28.43
CA PHE A 118 -1.06 -3.39 -28.58
C PHE A 118 0.13 -3.99 -29.32
N THR A 119 0.50 -3.48 -30.50
CA THR A 119 1.74 -3.83 -31.19
C THR A 119 2.93 -3.40 -30.34
N LEU A 120 3.27 -4.21 -29.35
CA LEU A 120 4.38 -4.03 -28.45
C LEU A 120 5.46 -5.05 -28.85
N PRO A 121 6.74 -4.66 -28.80
CA PRO A 121 7.82 -5.55 -29.20
C PRO A 121 7.93 -6.72 -28.21
N THR A 122 7.98 -7.93 -28.78
CA THR A 122 7.91 -9.25 -28.13
C THR A 122 9.11 -9.64 -27.27
N SER A 123 10.16 -8.82 -27.21
CA SER A 123 11.40 -9.23 -26.54
C SER A 123 12.38 -8.10 -26.20
N ALA A 124 12.00 -6.84 -26.34
CA ALA A 124 12.86 -5.73 -25.95
C ALA A 124 12.45 -5.26 -24.55
N GLU A 125 13.43 -5.11 -23.64
CA GLU A 125 13.24 -4.27 -22.46
C GLU A 125 12.50 -3.01 -22.88
N TYR A 126 11.27 -2.82 -22.38
CA TYR A 126 10.52 -1.62 -22.65
C TYR A 126 11.40 -0.43 -22.28
N ASP A 127 11.49 0.55 -23.17
CA ASP A 127 12.09 1.81 -22.78
C ASP A 127 11.35 2.33 -21.54
N LYS A 128 12.06 3.12 -20.76
CA LYS A 128 11.61 3.61 -19.46
C LYS A 128 10.27 4.35 -19.53
N ALA A 129 9.98 5.06 -20.62
CA ALA A 129 8.72 5.78 -20.81
C ALA A 129 7.57 4.82 -21.14
N SER A 130 7.83 3.83 -21.98
CA SER A 130 6.89 2.75 -22.33
C SER A 130 6.48 1.94 -21.09
N SER A 131 7.43 1.58 -20.22
CA SER A 131 7.17 0.90 -18.95
C SER A 131 6.27 1.71 -18.02
N TYR A 132 6.46 3.03 -17.94
CA TYR A 132 5.62 3.89 -17.10
C TYR A 132 4.21 4.07 -17.66
N LYS A 133 4.06 4.12 -18.98
CA LYS A 133 2.76 4.14 -19.63
C LYS A 133 2.01 2.83 -19.37
N LEU A 134 2.70 1.69 -19.49
CA LEU A 134 2.13 0.38 -19.19
C LEU A 134 1.74 0.26 -17.72
N ALA A 135 2.59 0.70 -16.78
CA ALA A 135 2.29 0.69 -15.35
C ALA A 135 1.07 1.56 -15.01
N LYS A 136 0.91 2.71 -15.68
CA LYS A 136 -0.29 3.55 -15.54
C LYS A 136 -1.55 2.80 -15.98
N GLU A 137 -1.50 2.12 -17.13
CA GLU A 137 -2.63 1.32 -17.62
C GLU A 137 -2.92 0.10 -16.74
N PHE A 138 -1.87 -0.53 -16.19
CA PHE A 138 -2.01 -1.59 -15.20
C PHE A 138 -2.79 -1.09 -13.98
N LEU A 139 -2.39 0.04 -13.39
CA LEU A 139 -3.11 0.61 -12.24
C LEU A 139 -4.57 0.90 -12.59
N ARG A 140 -4.84 1.49 -13.75
CA ARG A 140 -6.20 1.80 -14.21
C ARG A 140 -7.10 0.58 -14.33
N LYS A 141 -6.58 -0.50 -14.90
CA LYS A 141 -7.39 -1.68 -15.23
C LYS A 141 -7.49 -2.69 -14.09
N ASN A 142 -6.46 -2.77 -13.25
CA ASN A 142 -6.33 -3.88 -12.30
C ASN A 142 -6.34 -3.45 -10.84
N CYS A 143 -6.30 -2.15 -10.53
CA CYS A 143 -6.15 -1.70 -9.14
C CYS A 143 -7.34 -0.90 -8.62
N TYR A 144 -7.55 -1.02 -7.32
CA TYR A 144 -8.44 -0.17 -6.54
C TYR A 144 -7.70 0.51 -5.40
N ILE A 145 -8.34 1.52 -4.82
CA ILE A 145 -7.89 2.22 -3.61
C ILE A 145 -8.94 2.08 -2.52
N LYS A 146 -8.48 1.91 -1.28
CA LYS A 146 -9.26 2.11 -0.05
C LYS A 146 -8.56 3.14 0.81
N PHE A 147 -9.32 3.97 1.53
CA PHE A 147 -8.79 5.12 2.27
C PHE A 147 -9.40 5.20 3.66
N LEU A 148 -8.54 5.51 4.62
CA LEU A 148 -8.89 5.79 6.00
C LEU A 148 -8.40 7.20 6.34
N GLU A 149 -9.35 8.08 6.65
CA GLU A 149 -9.06 9.44 7.12
C GLU A 149 -8.47 9.42 8.52
N ILE A 150 -7.32 10.06 8.69
CA ILE A 150 -6.60 10.16 9.97
C ILE A 150 -5.91 11.53 10.00
N ASP A 151 -6.37 12.40 10.89
CA ASP A 151 -5.84 13.76 11.03
C ASP A 151 -4.48 13.78 11.74
N GLU A 152 -4.34 12.95 12.77
CA GLU A 152 -3.16 12.92 13.63
C GLU A 152 -1.97 12.28 12.90
N SER A 153 -0.85 13.01 12.87
CA SER A 153 0.27 12.68 11.98
C SER A 153 1.08 11.47 12.44
N ARG A 154 1.20 11.26 13.75
CA ARG A 154 1.91 10.11 14.32
C ARG A 154 1.12 8.83 14.07
N LEU A 155 -0.19 8.86 14.30
CA LEU A 155 -1.11 7.76 14.08
C LEU A 155 -1.15 7.36 12.60
N ARG A 156 -1.10 8.32 11.67
CA ARG A 156 -0.91 8.00 10.23
C ARG A 156 0.35 7.16 9.97
N GLY A 157 1.47 7.49 10.61
CA GLY A 157 2.72 6.74 10.45
C GLY A 157 2.65 5.34 11.06
N LEU A 158 2.12 5.23 12.26
CA LEU A 158 1.92 3.93 12.93
C LEU A 158 0.94 3.05 12.15
N THR A 159 -0.14 3.64 11.63
CA THR A 159 -1.14 2.93 10.82
C THR A 159 -0.55 2.48 9.49
N GLU A 160 0.23 3.30 8.80
CA GLU A 160 0.92 2.90 7.56
C GLU A 160 1.78 1.65 7.79
N GLY A 161 2.62 1.66 8.83
CA GLY A 161 3.46 0.50 9.17
C GLY A 161 2.65 -0.73 9.60
N GLY A 162 1.64 -0.54 10.46
CA GLY A 162 0.78 -1.62 10.95
C GLY A 162 -0.03 -2.28 9.83
N LEU A 163 -0.62 -1.49 8.93
CA LEU A 163 -1.32 -2.00 7.75
C LEU A 163 -0.35 -2.66 6.78
N ALA A 164 0.85 -2.10 6.62
CA ALA A 164 1.84 -2.68 5.73
C ALA A 164 2.23 -4.10 6.17
N TYR A 165 2.50 -4.26 7.46
CA TYR A 165 2.77 -5.55 8.06
C TYR A 165 1.56 -6.50 7.95
N ALA A 166 0.38 -6.05 8.39
CA ALA A 166 -0.81 -6.91 8.49
C ALA A 166 -1.34 -7.38 7.14
N PHE A 167 -1.23 -6.56 6.09
CA PHE A 167 -1.64 -6.95 4.74
C PHE A 167 -0.56 -7.66 3.94
N ASN A 168 0.65 -7.85 4.50
CA ASN A 168 1.79 -8.43 3.81
C ASN A 168 2.01 -7.79 2.43
N VAL A 169 2.22 -6.46 2.42
CA VAL A 169 2.26 -5.68 1.17
C VAL A 169 3.35 -6.18 0.24
N ARG A 170 3.05 -6.23 -1.06
CA ARG A 170 4.03 -6.58 -2.09
C ARG A 170 5.19 -5.59 -2.18
N PHE A 171 4.90 -4.29 -2.14
CA PHE A 171 5.90 -3.24 -2.29
C PHE A 171 6.00 -2.40 -1.02
N ILE A 172 7.16 -2.47 -0.38
CA ILE A 172 7.56 -1.65 0.76
C ILE A 172 8.59 -0.63 0.26
N GLU A 173 8.57 0.57 0.82
CA GLU A 173 9.59 1.58 0.51
C GLU A 173 10.90 1.19 1.20
N ASP A 174 11.97 1.01 0.42
CA ASP A 174 13.31 0.71 0.96
C ASP A 174 13.76 1.86 1.87
N GLU A 175 14.36 1.53 3.03
CA GLU A 175 15.01 2.52 3.89
C GLU A 175 16.14 3.21 3.10
N HIS A 176 16.20 4.54 3.20
CA HIS A 176 17.21 5.39 2.56
C HIS A 176 18.41 5.62 3.48
#